data_AF-A0A2T4X6S2-F1
#
_entry.id   AF-A0A2T4X6S2-F1
#
_cell.length_a   1.000
_cell.length_b   1.000
_cell.length_c   1.000
_cell.angle_alpha   90.00
_cell.angle_beta   90.00
_cell.angle_gamma   90.00
#
_symmetry.space_group_name_H-M   'P 1'
#
loop_
_entity.id
_entity.type
_entity.pdbx_description
1 polymer ?
#
loop_
_entity_poly.entity_id
_entity_poly.type
_entity_poly.pdbx_seq_one_letter_code
_entity_poly.pdbx_strand_id
1 'polypeptide(L)'
;NVQYAVKDETVYVLEANPRSTRTIPFLAKATGREEAKIGVKVMLGEKLSSFDLTSNLKNWAIKEPVFPFDKFPEVKKELGPEMKSTGETIYFMDNFDDERFRKPYEFKNLYLSR
;
A
#
# COMPACT_ATOMS: atom_id res chain seq x y z
N ASN A 1 -9.24 6.98 5.22
CA ASN A 1 -7.86 6.43 5.37
C ASN A 1 -7.15 7.28 6.41
N VAL A 2 -6.40 6.66 7.31
CA VAL A 2 -5.61 7.36 8.33
C VAL A 2 -4.19 6.81 8.27
N GLN A 3 -3.20 7.70 8.27
CA GLN A 3 -1.78 7.35 8.30
C GLN A 3 -1.23 7.60 9.70
N TYR A 4 -0.43 6.66 10.18
CA TYR A 4 0.16 6.69 11.51
C TYR A 4 1.68 6.52 11.43
N ALA A 5 2.39 7.08 12.40
CA ALA A 5 3.76 6.71 12.73
C ALA A 5 3.77 6.04 14.10
N VAL A 6 4.48 4.92 14.24
CA VAL A 6 4.57 4.17 15.50
C VAL A 6 6.04 4.09 15.91
N LYS A 7 6.34 4.55 17.13
CA LYS A 7 7.69 4.52 17.70
C LYS A 7 7.60 4.22 19.20
N ASP A 8 8.36 3.25 19.67
CA ASP A 8 8.43 2.88 21.09
C ASP A 8 7.03 2.72 21.71
N GLU A 9 6.18 1.92 21.05
CA GLU A 9 4.76 1.68 21.39
C GLU A 9 3.84 2.92 21.37
N THR A 10 4.38 4.10 21.05
CA THR A 10 3.60 5.33 20.92
C THR A 10 3.10 5.49 19.49
N VAL A 11 1.79 5.71 19.36
CA VAL A 11 1.11 5.90 18.07
C VAL A 11 0.85 7.38 17.84
N TYR A 12 1.35 7.90 16.73
CA TYR A 12 1.15 9.28 16.27
C TYR A 12 0.28 9.29 15.02
N VAL A 13 -0.67 10.21 14.93
CA VAL A 13 -1.46 10.45 13.72
C VAL A 13 -0.69 11.41 12.81
N LEU A 14 -0.51 11.03 11.55
CA LEU A 14 0.11 11.89 10.53
C LEU A 14 -0.96 12.70 9.79
N GLU A 15 -1.92 12.00 9.18
CA GLU A 15 -3.01 12.62 8.44
C GLU A 15 -4.24 11.70 8.33
N ALA A 16 -5.40 12.32 8.09
CA ALA A 16 -6.64 11.63 7.78
C ALA A 16 -7.19 12.11 6.43
N ASN A 17 -7.37 11.18 5.50
CA ASN A 17 -7.94 11.43 4.19
C ASN A 17 -9.37 10.85 4.15
N PRO A 18 -10.44 11.68 4.22
CA PRO A 18 -11.84 11.24 4.18
C PRO A 18 -12.30 10.94 2.75
N ARG A 19 -11.47 10.22 2.00
CA ARG A 19 -11.72 9.81 0.61
C ARG A 19 -11.06 8.48 0.33
N SER A 20 -11.40 7.90 -0.82
CA SER A 20 -10.65 6.77 -1.37
C SER A 20 -9.17 7.15 -1.56
N THR A 21 -8.31 6.15 -1.45
CA THR A 21 -6.85 6.31 -1.57
C THR A 21 -6.29 5.33 -2.57
N ARG A 22 -5.04 5.57 -2.98
CA ARG A 22 -4.29 4.72 -3.92
C ARG A 22 -4.11 3.28 -3.42
N THR A 23 -4.40 2.99 -2.15
CA THR A 23 -4.30 1.64 -1.56
C THR A 23 -5.56 0.80 -1.77
N ILE A 24 -6.71 1.41 -2.10
CA ILE A 24 -7.99 0.70 -2.26
C ILE A 24 -7.93 -0.37 -3.37
N PRO A 25 -7.41 -0.11 -4.59
CA PRO A 25 -7.32 -1.14 -5.63
C PRO A 25 -6.45 -2.33 -5.22
N PHE A 26 -5.34 -2.07 -4.51
CA PHE A 26 -4.48 -3.11 -3.97
C PHE A 26 -5.21 -3.98 -2.95
N LEU A 27 -5.92 -3.37 -1.98
CA LEU A 27 -6.70 -4.11 -0.98
C LEU A 27 -7.79 -4.95 -1.65
N ALA A 28 -8.48 -4.41 -2.66
CA ALA A 28 -9.53 -5.13 -3.37
C ALA A 28 -9.01 -6.41 -4.03
N LYS A 29 -7.85 -6.31 -4.69
CA LYS A 29 -7.20 -7.46 -5.32
C LYS A 29 -6.61 -8.44 -4.31
N ALA A 30 -6.01 -7.94 -3.24
CA ALA A 30 -5.39 -8.77 -2.22
C ALA A 30 -6.43 -9.56 -1.41
N THR A 31 -7.52 -8.91 -1.01
CA THR A 31 -8.54 -9.49 -0.14
C THR A 31 -9.68 -10.14 -0.91
N GLY A 32 -9.81 -9.86 -2.22
CA GLY A 32 -10.95 -10.28 -3.03
C GLY A 32 -12.25 -9.54 -2.71
N ARG A 33 -12.19 -8.43 -1.97
CA ARG A 33 -13.34 -7.59 -1.64
C ARG A 33 -13.46 -6.44 -2.62
N GLU A 34 -14.68 -5.98 -2.89
CA GLU A 34 -14.91 -4.84 -3.77
C GLU A 34 -15.08 -3.54 -2.96
N GLU A 35 -14.06 -3.10 -2.20
CA GLU A 35 -14.19 -1.99 -1.22
C GLU A 35 -14.73 -0.71 -1.83
N ALA A 36 -14.33 -0.38 -3.07
CA ALA A 36 -14.84 0.79 -3.78
C ALA A 36 -16.35 0.67 -4.05
N LYS A 37 -16.81 -0.50 -4.50
CA LYS A 37 -18.23 -0.77 -4.80
C LYS A 37 -19.06 -0.83 -3.52
N ILE A 38 -18.55 -1.46 -2.47
CA ILE A 38 -19.16 -1.48 -1.13
C ILE A 38 -19.30 -0.04 -0.63
N GLY A 39 -18.24 0.77 -0.73
CA GLY A 39 -18.26 2.18 -0.35
C GLY A 39 -19.34 2.97 -1.08
N VAL A 40 -19.47 2.78 -2.40
CA VAL A 40 -20.54 3.41 -3.21
C VAL A 40 -21.93 2.98 -2.74
N LYS A 41 -22.16 1.68 -2.54
CA LYS A 41 -23.46 1.18 -2.07
C LYS A 41 -23.83 1.71 -0.69
N VAL A 42 -22.86 1.81 0.22
CA VAL A 42 -23.06 2.40 1.54
C VAL A 42 -23.41 3.88 1.43
N MET A 43 -22.74 4.63 0.56
CA MET A 43 -23.12 6.03 0.27
C MET A 43 -24.54 6.17 -0.29
N LEU A 44 -25.04 5.14 -1.00
CA LEU A 44 -26.41 5.07 -1.52
C LEU A 44 -27.43 4.54 -0.50
N GLY A 45 -27.02 4.26 0.74
CA GLY A 45 -27.92 3.88 1.83
C GLY A 45 -27.97 2.39 2.17
N GLU A 46 -27.17 1.53 1.51
CA GLU A 46 -27.02 0.15 1.96
C GLU A 46 -26.30 0.09 3.32
N LYS A 47 -26.74 -0.79 4.20
CA LYS A 47 -26.05 -1.01 5.48
C LYS A 47 -24.75 -1.75 5.24
N LEU A 48 -23.69 -1.35 5.93
CA LEU A 48 -22.41 -2.06 5.86
C LEU A 48 -22.53 -3.54 6.25
N SER A 49 -23.44 -3.86 7.17
CA SER A 49 -23.75 -5.24 7.61
C SER A 49 -24.34 -6.12 6.51
N SER A 50 -24.78 -5.56 5.38
CA SER A 50 -25.31 -6.32 4.24
C SER A 50 -24.21 -6.94 3.37
N PHE A 51 -22.94 -6.62 3.63
CA PHE A 51 -21.81 -7.09 2.84
C PHE A 51 -20.99 -8.09 3.63
N ASP A 52 -20.54 -9.16 2.97
CA ASP A 52 -19.48 -10.01 3.49
C ASP A 52 -18.14 -9.25 3.39
N LEU A 53 -17.55 -9.00 4.56
CA LEU A 53 -16.27 -8.29 4.68
C LEU A 53 -15.11 -9.25 4.95
N THR A 54 -15.32 -10.56 4.81
CA THR A 54 -14.29 -11.59 4.95
C THR A 54 -13.21 -11.41 3.88
N SER A 55 -11.95 -11.51 4.29
CA SER A 55 -10.81 -11.48 3.38
C SER A 55 -10.52 -12.90 2.87
N ASN A 56 -10.34 -13.04 1.56
CA ASN A 56 -9.90 -14.27 0.92
C ASN A 56 -8.37 -14.39 0.82
N LEU A 57 -7.62 -13.41 1.34
CA LEU A 57 -6.16 -13.46 1.39
C LEU A 57 -5.72 -14.61 2.30
N LYS A 58 -4.97 -15.57 1.76
CA LYS A 58 -4.46 -16.72 2.52
C LYS A 58 -3.13 -16.45 3.22
N ASN A 59 -2.18 -15.92 2.47
CA ASN A 59 -0.82 -15.64 2.94
C ASN A 59 -0.60 -14.13 2.90
N TRP A 60 0.33 -13.65 2.08
CA TRP A 60 0.70 -12.25 2.06
C TRP A 60 0.55 -11.64 0.67
N ALA A 61 0.24 -10.35 0.64
CA ALA A 61 0.26 -9.53 -0.56
C ALA A 61 1.17 -8.32 -0.32
N ILE A 62 2.09 -8.07 -1.24
CA ILE A 62 3.02 -6.95 -1.21
C ILE A 62 2.65 -5.98 -2.31
N LYS A 63 2.63 -4.69 -1.96
CA LYS A 63 2.50 -3.59 -2.90
C LYS A 63 3.87 -2.97 -3.14
N GLU A 64 4.42 -3.13 -4.34
CA GLU A 64 5.75 -2.65 -4.69
C GLU A 64 5.65 -1.38 -5.55
N PRO A 65 6.43 -0.33 -5.26
CA PRO A 65 6.48 0.86 -6.09
C PRO A 65 7.29 0.62 -7.38
N VAL A 66 6.83 1.18 -8.49
CA VAL A 66 7.57 1.24 -9.75
C VAL A 66 8.09 2.66 -9.96
N PHE A 67 9.40 2.79 -10.16
CA PHE A 67 10.08 4.07 -10.34
C PHE A 67 10.47 4.31 -11.80
N PRO A 68 10.33 5.54 -12.33
CA PRO A 68 10.64 5.87 -13.71
C PRO A 68 12.12 6.23 -13.92
N PHE A 69 13.05 5.69 -13.11
CA PHE A 69 14.44 6.15 -13.09
C PHE A 69 15.17 6.02 -14.43
N ASP A 70 14.81 5.03 -15.25
CA ASP A 70 15.38 4.84 -16.59
C ASP A 70 15.00 5.97 -17.56
N LYS A 71 13.88 6.65 -17.31
CA LYS A 71 13.44 7.80 -18.11
C LYS A 71 14.06 9.12 -17.65
N PHE A 72 14.63 9.17 -16.44
CA PHE A 72 15.16 10.38 -15.82
C PHE A 72 16.54 10.11 -15.18
N PRO A 73 17.59 9.87 -15.99
CA PRO A 73 18.90 9.43 -15.50
C PRO A 73 19.61 10.48 -14.63
N GLU A 74 19.32 11.76 -14.83
CA GLU A 74 19.91 12.88 -14.08
C GLU A 74 19.24 13.11 -12.72
N VAL A 75 18.08 12.48 -12.47
CA VAL A 75 17.37 12.62 -11.20
C VAL A 75 18.03 11.72 -10.16
N LYS A 76 18.39 12.31 -9.01
CA LYS A 76 18.88 11.55 -7.86
C LYS A 76 17.86 10.49 -7.45
N LYS A 77 18.31 9.24 -7.46
CA LYS A 77 17.52 8.05 -7.07
C LYS A 77 17.40 7.95 -5.55
N GLU A 78 16.97 9.03 -4.90
CA GLU A 78 16.84 9.12 -3.45
C GLU A 78 15.34 9.16 -3.07
N LEU A 79 14.95 8.35 -2.10
CA LEU A 79 13.69 8.39 -1.39
C LEU A 79 13.74 9.47 -0.30
N GLY A 80 12.62 10.15 -0.10
CA GLY A 80 12.46 11.16 0.92
C GLY A 80 10.97 11.32 1.28
N PRO A 81 10.60 12.43 1.92
CA PRO A 81 9.21 12.74 2.25
C PRO A 81 8.33 12.87 1.01
N GLU A 82 8.93 13.25 -0.12
CA GLU A 82 8.26 13.39 -1.40
C GLU A 82 8.14 12.04 -2.12
N MET A 83 6.94 11.75 -2.62
CA MET A 83 6.67 10.54 -3.40
C MET A 83 7.22 10.68 -4.83
N LYS A 84 8.13 9.78 -5.23
CA LYS A 84 8.75 9.74 -6.57
C LYS A 84 8.34 8.56 -7.45
N SER A 85 7.58 7.59 -6.94
CA SER A 85 7.13 6.45 -7.75
C SER A 85 5.99 6.84 -8.69
N THR A 86 5.87 6.16 -9.82
CA THR A 86 4.84 6.44 -10.84
C THR A 86 3.83 5.31 -11.01
N GLY A 87 4.17 4.11 -10.54
CA GLY A 87 3.31 2.94 -10.63
C GLY A 87 3.43 2.04 -9.41
N GLU A 88 2.67 0.96 -9.46
CA GLU A 88 2.63 -0.06 -8.42
C GLU A 88 2.40 -1.44 -9.02
N THR A 89 3.06 -2.46 -8.46
CA THR A 89 2.80 -3.87 -8.74
C THR A 89 2.30 -4.57 -7.48
N ILE A 90 1.50 -5.63 -7.66
CA ILE A 90 1.10 -6.52 -6.58
C ILE A 90 1.85 -7.84 -6.73
N TYR A 91 2.36 -8.34 -5.60
CA TYR A 91 3.00 -9.64 -5.51
C TYR A 91 2.37 -10.45 -4.38
N PHE A 92 2.06 -11.72 -4.64
CA PHE A 92 1.52 -12.63 -3.63
C PHE A 92 2.63 -13.61 -3.24
N MET A 93 2.83 -13.79 -1.94
CA MET A 93 3.89 -14.66 -1.41
C MET A 93 3.35 -15.55 -0.28
N ASP A 94 4.01 -16.69 -0.08
CA ASP A 94 3.64 -17.65 0.96
C ASP A 94 4.32 -17.34 2.30
N ASN A 95 5.56 -16.87 2.28
CA ASN A 95 6.34 -16.55 3.47
C ASN A 95 7.39 -15.46 3.19
N PHE A 96 8.07 -15.00 4.23
CA PHE A 96 9.06 -13.92 4.16
C PHE A 96 10.46 -14.35 3.69
N ASP A 97 10.69 -15.64 3.44
CA ASP A 97 11.94 -16.12 2.83
C ASP A 97 11.97 -15.88 1.32
N ASP A 98 10.85 -15.42 0.75
CA ASP A 98 10.75 -15.02 -0.65
C ASP A 98 11.78 -13.94 -1.01
N GLU A 99 12.61 -14.24 -2.00
CA GLU A 99 13.68 -13.36 -2.47
C GLU A 99 13.15 -11.99 -2.92
N ARG A 100 11.93 -11.94 -3.47
CA ARG A 100 11.26 -10.73 -3.92
C ARG A 100 10.86 -9.82 -2.77
N PHE A 101 10.65 -10.36 -1.57
CA PHE A 101 10.49 -9.57 -0.35
C PHE A 101 11.84 -9.18 0.25
N ARG A 102 12.77 -10.14 0.38
CA ARG A 102 14.05 -9.94 1.07
C ARG A 102 14.94 -8.90 0.41
N LYS A 103 15.12 -8.99 -0.91
CA LYS A 103 16.04 -8.09 -1.64
C LYS A 103 15.66 -6.62 -1.43
N PRO A 104 14.45 -6.14 -1.76
CA PRO A 104 14.09 -4.73 -1.53
C PRO A 104 14.19 -4.31 -0.06
N TYR A 105 13.90 -5.21 0.88
CA TYR A 105 14.02 -4.93 2.31
C TYR A 105 15.46 -4.66 2.74
N GLU A 106 16.43 -5.39 2.19
CA GLU A 106 17.86 -5.17 2.42
C GLU A 106 18.33 -3.82 1.86
N PHE A 107 17.76 -3.39 0.73
CA PHE A 107 18.08 -2.11 0.08
C PHE A 107 17.26 -0.91 0.59
N LYS A 108 16.38 -1.08 1.59
CA LYS A 108 15.44 -0.03 2.03
C LYS A 108 16.10 1.28 2.46
N ASN A 109 17.33 1.20 2.96
CA ASN A 109 18.09 2.36 3.43
C ASN A 109 19.01 2.95 2.36
N LEU A 110 19.30 2.23 1.27
CA LEU A 110 20.29 2.64 0.27
C LEU A 110 19.87 3.85 -0.54
N TYR A 111 18.57 4.15 -0.54
CA TYR A 111 18.03 5.31 -1.23
C TYR A 111 17.49 6.36 -0.26
N LEU A 112 17.54 6.19 1.06
CA LEU A 112 17.07 7.25 1.96
C LEU A 112 18.00 8.47 1.85
N SER A 113 17.43 9.60 1.44
CA SER A 113 18.11 10.90 1.55
C SER A 113 18.49 11.13 3.02
N ARG A 114 19.75 11.51 3.24
CA ARG A 114 20.25 11.88 4.57
C ARG A 114 19.67 13.20 5.04
#